data_AF-A0A523TK19-F1
#
_entry.id   AF-A0A523TK19-F1
#
_cell.length_a   1.000
_cell.length_b   1.000
_cell.length_c   1.000
_cell.angle_alpha   90.00
_cell.angle_beta   90.00
_cell.angle_gamma   90.00
#
_symmetry.space_group_name_H-M   'P 1'
#
loop_
_entity.id
_entity.type
_entity.pdbx_description
1 polymer ?
#
loop_
_entity_poly.entity_id
_entity_poly.type
_entity_poly.pdbx_seq_one_letter_code
_entity_poly.pdbx_strand_id
1 'polypeptide(L)'
;MKAETNTTVSESIEARPSGRYSSLKSVLHLFGSLAIAHSLVLTVHEFGHAIAYKISGYHIQKIFLHPFDLSQVVTVEQNVKGVFEGLMGPLLNISIATIVFIALLKFRKPQLLPLLLWGPMAYIEEGVAIIIDVIEYPGVIADWGHAMLAGTPVAIIAIVGILFILIGSFGALLVFPLANVVPTDPFFKRLALSTGGFVGFYFLSFLFVLIFNKWLVLWRGIALGSCVGLVLILTAIHKPLFKPLDKIAHIESSEISWTIVGVSLGIAATFMTVQMLTFYLI
;
A
#
# COMPACT_ATOMS: atom_id res chain seq x y z
N MET A 1 4.71 60.00 26.32
CA MET A 1 4.45 59.41 25.00
C MET A 1 5.59 58.42 24.72
N LYS A 2 5.38 57.12 24.98
CA LYS A 2 6.37 56.07 24.72
C LYS A 2 6.16 55.61 23.27
N ALA A 3 7.20 55.72 22.46
CA ALA A 3 7.18 55.20 21.10
C ALA A 3 7.30 53.66 21.17
N GLU A 4 6.21 52.97 20.86
CA GLU A 4 6.22 51.53 20.60
C GLU A 4 6.84 51.30 19.22
N THR A 5 8.09 50.84 19.22
CA THR A 5 8.73 50.26 18.05
C THR A 5 8.01 48.98 17.66
N ASN A 6 7.17 49.09 16.63
CA ASN A 6 6.65 47.95 15.87
C ASN A 6 7.83 47.24 15.19
N THR A 7 8.45 46.29 15.89
CA THR A 7 9.30 45.27 15.27
C THR A 7 8.40 44.39 14.42
N THR A 8 8.30 44.74 13.15
CA THR A 8 7.85 43.84 12.10
C THR A 8 8.85 42.69 12.07
N VAL A 9 8.57 41.64 12.82
CA VAL A 9 9.16 40.32 12.62
C VAL A 9 8.64 39.87 11.26
N SER A 10 9.30 40.32 10.19
CA SER A 10 9.27 39.58 8.94
C SER A 10 9.93 38.25 9.28
N GLU A 11 9.11 37.26 9.59
CA GLU A 11 9.49 35.86 9.49
C GLU A 11 10.01 35.69 8.07
N SER A 12 11.32 35.84 7.93
CA SER A 12 12.02 35.28 6.79
C SER A 12 11.67 33.80 6.86
N ILE A 13 10.80 33.39 5.94
CA ILE A 13 10.71 32.00 5.51
C ILE A 13 12.12 31.73 4.98
N GLU A 14 13.05 31.37 5.87
CA GLU A 14 14.35 30.88 5.51
C GLU A 14 14.06 29.73 4.55
N ALA A 15 14.32 29.99 3.27
CA ALA A 15 14.24 28.99 2.23
C ALA A 15 15.17 27.87 2.70
N ARG A 16 14.58 26.80 3.27
CA ARG A 16 15.32 25.61 3.67
C ARG A 16 16.26 25.30 2.53
N PRO A 17 17.58 25.20 2.79
CA PRO A 17 18.51 24.91 1.72
C PRO A 17 17.97 23.67 1.02
N SER A 18 17.62 23.82 -0.26
CA SER A 18 17.14 22.75 -1.14
C SER A 18 18.24 21.71 -1.44
N GLY A 19 19.22 21.64 -0.53
CA GLY A 19 20.41 20.84 -0.53
C GLY A 19 20.07 19.36 -0.33
N ARG A 20 19.96 18.68 -1.46
CA ARG A 20 20.57 17.36 -1.70
C ARG A 20 20.16 16.22 -0.76
N TYR A 21 18.88 16.05 -0.49
CA TYR A 21 18.43 14.68 -0.23
C TYR A 21 18.64 13.85 -1.50
N SER A 22 19.40 12.75 -1.37
CA SER A 22 19.70 11.88 -2.51
C SER A 22 18.40 11.23 -3.00
N SER A 23 17.97 11.58 -4.21
CA SER A 23 16.79 10.98 -4.86
C SER A 23 16.86 9.45 -4.89
N LEU A 24 18.07 8.90 -5.03
CA LEU A 24 18.29 7.46 -4.98
C LEU A 24 17.92 6.86 -3.61
N LYS A 25 18.31 7.52 -2.50
CA LYS A 25 17.94 7.04 -1.16
C LYS A 25 16.43 7.07 -0.95
N SER A 26 15.76 8.12 -1.39
CA SER A 26 14.30 8.23 -1.35
C SER A 26 13.62 7.11 -2.13
N VAL A 27 14.04 6.88 -3.37
CA VAL A 27 13.50 5.81 -4.24
C VAL A 27 13.70 4.43 -3.61
N LEU A 28 14.93 4.12 -3.16
CA LEU A 28 15.24 2.83 -2.55
C LEU A 28 14.50 2.60 -1.23
N HIS A 29 14.39 3.64 -0.40
CA HIS A 29 13.63 3.56 0.85
C HIS A 29 12.14 3.34 0.60
N LEU A 30 11.56 4.07 -0.36
CA LEU A 30 10.15 3.92 -0.72
C LEU A 30 9.88 2.54 -1.33
N PHE A 31 10.76 2.06 -2.22
CA PHE A 31 10.69 0.73 -2.80
C PHE A 31 10.71 -0.37 -1.70
N GLY A 32 11.69 -0.33 -0.79
CA GLY A 32 11.78 -1.30 0.29
C GLY A 32 10.59 -1.24 1.25
N SER A 33 10.12 -0.02 1.56
CA SER A 33 8.96 0.17 2.43
C SER A 33 7.68 -0.36 1.80
N LEU A 34 7.49 -0.14 0.50
CA LEU A 34 6.36 -0.68 -0.25
C LEU A 34 6.41 -2.21 -0.32
N ALA A 35 7.56 -2.80 -0.60
CA ALA A 35 7.70 -4.25 -0.65
C ALA A 35 7.32 -4.91 0.68
N ILE A 36 7.71 -4.31 1.81
CA ILE A 36 7.27 -4.75 3.15
C ILE A 36 5.77 -4.56 3.33
N ALA A 37 5.24 -3.37 3.02
CA ALA A 37 3.82 -3.06 3.17
C ALA A 37 2.93 -4.03 2.36
N HIS A 38 3.27 -4.27 1.09
CA HIS A 38 2.60 -5.23 0.23
C HIS A 38 2.70 -6.67 0.77
N SER A 39 3.88 -7.07 1.23
CA SER A 39 4.06 -8.39 1.85
C SER A 39 3.19 -8.56 3.10
N LEU A 40 3.03 -7.50 3.91
CA LEU A 40 2.15 -7.49 5.07
C LEU A 40 0.67 -7.58 4.68
N VAL A 41 0.25 -6.85 3.63
CA VAL A 41 -1.10 -6.96 3.05
C VAL A 41 -1.42 -8.41 2.75
N LEU A 42 -0.62 -9.06 1.89
CA LEU A 42 -0.86 -10.43 1.47
C LEU A 42 -0.83 -11.41 2.66
N THR A 43 0.14 -11.27 3.57
CA THR A 43 0.28 -12.19 4.70
C THR A 43 -0.94 -12.15 5.62
N VAL A 44 -1.41 -10.94 5.97
CA VAL A 44 -2.54 -10.78 6.88
C VAL A 44 -3.86 -11.10 6.19
N HIS A 45 -3.97 -10.80 4.89
CA HIS A 45 -5.11 -11.18 4.06
C HIS A 45 -5.30 -12.71 4.04
N GLU A 46 -4.29 -13.49 3.64
CA GLU A 46 -4.38 -14.95 3.65
C GLU A 46 -4.60 -15.52 5.04
N PHE A 47 -4.01 -14.90 6.06
CA PHE A 47 -4.23 -15.31 7.44
C PHE A 47 -5.70 -15.13 7.86
N GLY A 48 -6.39 -14.10 7.35
CA GLY A 48 -7.83 -13.92 7.55
C GLY A 48 -8.65 -15.05 6.95
N HIS A 49 -8.37 -15.45 5.71
CA HIS A 49 -9.01 -16.63 5.11
C HIS A 49 -8.74 -17.90 5.91
N ALA A 50 -7.49 -18.13 6.32
CA ALA A 50 -7.13 -19.30 7.12
C ALA A 50 -7.90 -19.35 8.46
N ILE A 51 -8.10 -18.21 9.12
CA ILE A 51 -8.95 -18.15 10.32
C ILE A 51 -10.39 -18.53 9.99
N ALA A 52 -10.99 -17.91 8.98
CA ALA A 52 -12.37 -18.18 8.61
C ALA A 52 -12.58 -19.65 8.23
N TYR A 53 -11.69 -20.21 7.42
CA TYR A 53 -11.74 -21.61 7.00
C TYR A 53 -11.71 -22.55 8.21
N LYS A 54 -10.82 -22.29 9.17
CA LYS A 54 -10.73 -23.08 10.40
C LYS A 54 -11.97 -22.97 11.28
N ILE A 55 -12.56 -21.77 11.39
CA ILE A 55 -13.81 -21.54 12.15
C ILE A 55 -14.98 -22.29 11.50
N SER A 56 -15.05 -22.26 10.18
CA SER A 56 -16.09 -22.95 9.41
C SER A 56 -15.86 -24.46 9.25
N GLY A 57 -14.79 -25.00 9.82
CA GLY A 57 -14.50 -26.43 9.84
C GLY A 57 -13.86 -27.00 8.57
N TYR A 58 -13.34 -26.14 7.68
CA TYR A 58 -12.59 -26.59 6.49
C TYR A 58 -11.20 -27.08 6.87
N HIS A 59 -10.70 -28.06 6.10
CA HIS A 59 -9.37 -28.61 6.29
C HIS A 59 -8.38 -27.85 5.43
N ILE A 60 -7.59 -26.98 6.06
CA ILE A 60 -6.52 -26.25 5.39
C ILE A 60 -5.42 -27.25 5.04
N GLN A 61 -5.20 -27.46 3.75
CA GLN A 61 -4.11 -28.27 3.24
C GLN A 61 -2.80 -27.48 3.28
N LYS A 62 -2.83 -26.22 2.81
CA LYS A 62 -1.65 -25.38 2.71
C LYS A 62 -2.01 -23.90 2.74
N ILE A 63 -1.15 -23.08 3.35
CA ILE A 63 -1.17 -21.63 3.18
C ILE A 63 0.02 -21.26 2.32
N PHE A 64 -0.27 -20.70 1.16
CA PHE A 64 0.74 -20.29 0.20
C PHE A 64 0.87 -18.77 0.24
N LEU A 65 2.07 -18.28 0.51
CA LEU A 65 2.37 -16.85 0.49
C LEU A 65 3.38 -16.57 -0.60
N HIS A 66 3.16 -15.52 -1.38
CA HIS A 66 4.10 -15.10 -2.39
C HIS A 66 4.09 -13.58 -2.55
N PRO A 67 5.26 -12.91 -2.57
CA PRO A 67 5.33 -11.45 -2.58
C PRO A 67 4.84 -10.79 -3.87
N PHE A 68 4.52 -11.61 -4.89
CA PHE A 68 3.99 -11.18 -6.18
C PHE A 68 2.55 -11.66 -6.38
N ASP A 69 1.80 -11.72 -5.26
CA ASP A 69 0.35 -11.88 -5.22
C ASP A 69 -0.08 -13.17 -5.97
N LEU A 70 0.66 -14.24 -5.65
CA LEU A 70 0.29 -15.62 -5.98
C LEU A 70 -0.27 -16.33 -4.74
N SER A 71 -0.46 -15.58 -3.66
CA SER A 71 -0.87 -16.06 -2.34
C SER A 71 -2.26 -16.70 -2.40
N GLN A 72 -2.47 -17.77 -1.63
CA GLN A 72 -3.76 -18.43 -1.50
C GLN A 72 -3.77 -19.38 -0.28
N VAL A 73 -4.93 -19.54 0.35
CA VAL A 73 -5.19 -20.65 1.27
C VAL A 73 -5.85 -21.80 0.52
N VAL A 74 -5.18 -22.95 0.47
CA VAL A 74 -5.69 -24.16 -0.19
C VAL A 74 -6.37 -25.04 0.85
N THR A 75 -7.64 -25.35 0.62
CA THR A 75 -8.45 -26.30 1.40
C THR A 75 -8.64 -27.61 0.66
N VAL A 76 -8.87 -28.69 1.40
CA VAL A 76 -9.25 -30.00 0.80
C VAL A 76 -10.60 -29.89 0.09
N GLU A 77 -11.49 -29.09 0.64
CA GLU A 77 -12.80 -28.79 0.06
C GLU A 77 -12.67 -27.79 -1.09
N GLN A 78 -13.01 -28.21 -2.31
CA GLN A 78 -12.78 -27.41 -3.53
C GLN A 78 -13.81 -26.31 -3.82
N ASN A 79 -14.76 -26.07 -2.90
CA ASN A 79 -15.89 -25.18 -3.13
C ASN A 79 -16.22 -24.36 -1.87
N VAL A 80 -15.26 -23.57 -1.39
CA VAL A 80 -15.56 -22.53 -0.41
C VAL A 80 -16.46 -21.50 -1.07
N LYS A 81 -17.70 -21.36 -0.57
CA LYS A 81 -18.71 -20.48 -1.18
C LYS A 81 -19.30 -19.46 -0.21
N GLY A 82 -18.86 -19.48 1.04
CA GLY A 82 -19.44 -18.63 2.07
C GLY A 82 -18.88 -17.20 2.03
N VAL A 83 -19.78 -16.24 2.28
CA VAL A 83 -19.45 -14.81 2.34
C VAL A 83 -18.45 -14.53 3.45
N PHE A 84 -18.55 -15.24 4.57
CA PHE A 84 -17.66 -15.06 5.71
C PHE A 84 -16.21 -15.41 5.34
N GLU A 85 -16.05 -16.56 4.67
CA GLU A 85 -14.79 -17.10 4.20
C GLU A 85 -14.13 -16.22 3.13
N GLY A 86 -14.93 -15.66 2.21
CA GLY A 86 -14.44 -14.72 1.20
C GLY A 86 -14.05 -13.36 1.80
N LEU A 87 -14.84 -12.81 2.73
CA LEU A 87 -14.58 -11.45 3.21
C LEU A 87 -13.55 -11.37 4.34
N MET A 88 -13.25 -12.47 5.04
CA MET A 88 -12.40 -12.40 6.23
C MET A 88 -10.96 -11.95 5.94
N GLY A 89 -10.39 -12.32 4.79
CA GLY A 89 -9.06 -11.86 4.38
C GLY A 89 -8.98 -10.34 4.26
N PRO A 90 -9.77 -9.73 3.36
CA PRO A 90 -9.83 -8.27 3.20
C PRO A 90 -10.16 -7.53 4.50
N LEU A 91 -11.15 -8.01 5.26
CA LEU A 91 -11.60 -7.34 6.48
C LEU A 91 -10.54 -7.38 7.59
N LEU A 92 -9.84 -8.51 7.76
CA LEU A 92 -8.78 -8.61 8.77
C LEU A 92 -7.59 -7.71 8.40
N ASN A 93 -7.16 -7.75 7.13
CA ASN A 93 -6.07 -6.93 6.62
C ASN A 93 -6.33 -5.44 6.86
N ILE A 94 -7.47 -4.93 6.37
CA ILE A 94 -7.82 -3.51 6.55
C ILE A 94 -7.93 -3.14 8.02
N SER A 95 -8.53 -3.99 8.86
CA SER A 95 -8.71 -3.69 10.28
C SER A 95 -7.37 -3.54 10.99
N ILE A 96 -6.45 -4.50 10.84
CA ILE A 96 -5.15 -4.46 11.51
C ILE A 96 -4.29 -3.33 10.92
N ALA A 97 -4.25 -3.19 9.59
CA ALA A 97 -3.46 -2.16 8.92
C ALA A 97 -3.93 -0.75 9.33
N THR A 98 -5.24 -0.54 9.51
CA THR A 98 -5.81 0.72 9.99
C THR A 98 -5.42 1.01 11.44
N ILE A 99 -5.49 0.02 12.33
CA ILE A 99 -5.08 0.18 13.73
C ILE A 99 -3.60 0.57 13.81
N VAL A 100 -2.74 -0.14 13.07
CA VAL A 100 -1.29 0.13 13.02
C VAL A 100 -1.01 1.51 12.44
N PHE A 101 -1.67 1.87 11.34
CA PHE A 101 -1.53 3.18 10.70
C PHE A 101 -1.88 4.31 11.66
N ILE A 102 -3.06 4.27 12.28
CA ILE A 102 -3.53 5.30 13.22
C ILE A 102 -2.61 5.38 14.45
N ALA A 103 -2.22 4.23 15.01
CA ALA A 103 -1.34 4.17 16.19
C ALA A 103 0.05 4.79 15.92
N LEU A 104 0.59 4.56 14.72
CA LEU A 104 1.90 5.07 14.30
C LEU A 104 1.85 6.45 13.69
N LEU A 105 0.66 6.97 13.33
CA LEU A 105 0.51 8.26 12.65
C LEU A 105 1.08 9.43 13.45
N LYS A 106 1.15 9.30 14.78
CA LYS A 106 1.77 10.29 15.67
C LYS A 106 3.30 10.20 15.74
N PHE A 107 3.89 9.08 15.29
CA PHE A 107 5.32 8.80 15.32
C PHE A 107 5.91 8.83 13.90
N ARG A 108 5.58 9.87 13.13
CA ARG A 108 5.99 10.05 11.73
C ARG A 108 7.51 10.13 11.55
N LYS A 109 8.15 8.96 11.42
CA LYS A 109 9.61 8.80 11.21
C LYS A 109 9.86 7.93 9.96
N PRO A 110 10.91 8.18 9.16
CA PRO A 110 11.20 7.39 7.97
C PRO A 110 11.38 5.91 8.26
N GLN A 111 11.95 5.54 9.40
CA GLN A 111 12.11 4.13 9.81
C GLN A 111 10.78 3.40 9.95
N LEU A 112 9.69 4.12 10.22
CA LEU A 112 8.34 3.57 10.38
C LEU A 112 7.53 3.63 9.08
N LEU A 113 8.10 4.16 7.98
CA LEU A 113 7.42 4.26 6.69
C LEU A 113 6.84 2.92 6.21
N PRO A 114 7.50 1.75 6.32
CA PRO A 114 6.90 0.49 5.90
C PRO A 114 5.57 0.18 6.59
N LEU A 115 5.49 0.39 7.90
CA LEU A 115 4.27 0.13 8.69
C LEU A 115 3.22 1.22 8.47
N LEU A 116 3.65 2.46 8.26
CA LEU A 116 2.79 3.58 7.92
C LEU A 116 2.24 3.49 6.48
N LEU A 117 2.94 2.82 5.56
CA LEU A 117 2.43 2.53 4.21
C LEU A 117 1.46 1.35 4.19
N TRP A 118 1.55 0.42 5.14
CA TRP A 118 0.67 -0.75 5.17
C TRP A 118 -0.82 -0.39 5.18
N GLY A 119 -1.27 0.55 6.03
CA GLY A 119 -2.67 1.02 6.04
C GLY A 119 -3.14 1.52 4.66
N PRO A 120 -2.49 2.56 4.10
CA PRO A 120 -2.79 3.06 2.76
C PRO A 120 -2.79 1.99 1.68
N MET A 121 -1.80 1.08 1.70
CA MET A 121 -1.69 0.01 0.71
C MET A 121 -2.77 -1.04 0.87
N ALA A 122 -3.15 -1.44 2.09
CA ALA A 122 -4.28 -2.34 2.32
C ALA A 122 -5.56 -1.77 1.69
N TYR A 123 -5.86 -0.49 1.92
CA TYR A 123 -7.01 0.15 1.30
C TYR A 123 -6.92 0.22 -0.24
N ILE A 124 -5.76 0.56 -0.80
CA ILE A 124 -5.60 0.63 -2.26
C ILE A 124 -5.73 -0.75 -2.89
N GLU A 125 -5.02 -1.76 -2.38
CA GLU A 125 -4.96 -3.10 -2.97
C GLU A 125 -6.31 -3.82 -2.85
N GLU A 126 -6.93 -3.80 -1.67
CA GLU A 126 -8.27 -4.38 -1.49
C GLU A 126 -9.31 -3.60 -2.30
N GLY A 127 -9.18 -2.27 -2.38
CA GLY A 127 -10.05 -1.45 -3.23
C GLY A 127 -9.94 -1.81 -4.71
N VAL A 128 -8.73 -2.04 -5.22
CA VAL A 128 -8.50 -2.50 -6.60
C VAL A 128 -9.04 -3.92 -6.81
N ALA A 129 -8.82 -4.84 -5.85
CA ALA A 129 -9.36 -6.20 -5.91
C ALA A 129 -10.89 -6.19 -5.97
N ILE A 130 -11.56 -5.37 -5.16
CA ILE A 130 -13.02 -5.17 -5.22
C ILE A 130 -13.48 -4.74 -6.62
N ILE A 131 -12.77 -3.79 -7.25
CA ILE A 131 -13.13 -3.32 -8.59
C ILE A 131 -12.93 -4.42 -9.64
N ILE A 132 -11.87 -5.23 -9.51
CA ILE A 132 -11.66 -6.40 -10.38
C ILE A 132 -12.82 -7.38 -10.22
N ASP A 133 -13.17 -7.78 -9.00
CA ASP A 133 -14.31 -8.67 -8.74
C ASP A 133 -15.62 -8.16 -9.34
N VAL A 134 -15.87 -6.85 -9.23
CA VAL A 134 -17.05 -6.19 -9.82
C VAL A 134 -17.05 -6.28 -11.35
N ILE A 135 -15.90 -6.08 -11.99
CA ILE A 135 -15.75 -6.15 -13.45
C ILE A 135 -15.90 -7.59 -13.95
N GLU A 136 -15.39 -8.55 -13.19
CA GLU A 136 -15.41 -9.96 -13.56
C GLU A 136 -16.73 -10.66 -13.25
N TYR A 137 -17.57 -10.08 -12.38
CA TYR A 137 -18.85 -10.68 -11.97
C TYR A 137 -19.81 -10.89 -13.16
N PRO A 138 -20.47 -12.06 -13.28
CA PRO A 138 -20.48 -13.22 -12.36
C PRO A 138 -19.47 -14.32 -12.72
N GLY A 139 -18.41 -14.01 -13.47
CA GLY A 139 -17.38 -14.93 -13.95
C GLY A 139 -16.48 -15.47 -12.85
N VAL A 140 -15.28 -14.90 -12.70
CA VAL A 140 -14.33 -15.30 -11.65
C VAL A 140 -14.85 -14.79 -10.31
N ILE A 141 -14.95 -15.69 -9.34
CA ILE A 141 -15.43 -15.39 -7.99
C ILE A 141 -14.23 -15.44 -7.07
N ALA A 142 -13.73 -14.27 -6.68
CA ALA A 142 -12.80 -14.13 -5.57
C ALA A 142 -13.56 -13.62 -4.32
N ASP A 143 -12.87 -12.91 -3.44
CA ASP A 143 -13.31 -12.56 -2.09
C ASP A 143 -14.66 -11.85 -2.03
N TRP A 144 -14.80 -10.75 -2.77
CA TRP A 144 -16.00 -9.91 -2.79
C TRP A 144 -17.05 -10.45 -3.76
N GLY A 145 -16.63 -11.27 -4.72
CA GLY A 145 -17.50 -12.11 -5.54
C GLY A 145 -18.50 -12.92 -4.70
N HIS A 146 -18.07 -13.48 -3.57
CA HIS A 146 -18.96 -14.22 -2.66
C HIS A 146 -20.10 -13.36 -2.10
N ALA A 147 -19.82 -12.11 -1.73
CA ALA A 147 -20.85 -11.19 -1.23
C ALA A 147 -21.88 -10.84 -2.33
N MET A 148 -21.42 -10.69 -3.58
CA MET A 148 -22.29 -10.41 -4.73
C MET A 148 -23.18 -11.61 -5.06
N LEU A 149 -22.62 -12.83 -5.05
CA LEU A 149 -23.40 -14.06 -5.22
C LEU A 149 -24.45 -14.28 -4.13
N ALA A 150 -24.17 -13.84 -2.90
CA ALA A 150 -25.12 -13.86 -1.80
C ALA A 150 -26.22 -12.79 -1.90
N GLY A 151 -26.24 -11.99 -2.98
CA GLY A 151 -27.28 -11.01 -3.28
C GLY A 151 -26.92 -9.57 -2.92
N THR A 152 -25.68 -9.29 -2.49
CA THR A 152 -25.26 -7.89 -2.29
C THR A 152 -25.22 -7.16 -3.64
N PRO A 153 -25.87 -5.99 -3.77
CA PRO A 153 -25.84 -5.26 -5.03
C PRO A 153 -24.42 -4.89 -5.48
N VAL A 154 -24.09 -5.25 -6.72
CA VAL A 154 -22.78 -4.97 -7.36
C VAL A 154 -22.39 -3.49 -7.25
N ALA A 155 -23.35 -2.59 -7.40
CA ALA A 155 -23.12 -1.15 -7.29
C ALA A 155 -22.63 -0.71 -5.89
N ILE A 156 -23.13 -1.36 -4.83
CA ILE A 156 -22.69 -1.06 -3.45
C ILE A 156 -21.24 -1.51 -3.28
N ILE A 157 -20.90 -2.72 -3.74
CA ILE A 157 -19.53 -3.25 -3.70
C ILE A 157 -18.58 -2.35 -4.49
N ALA A 158 -18.96 -1.90 -5.69
CA ALA A 158 -18.18 -0.97 -6.50
C ALA A 158 -17.91 0.36 -5.77
N ILE A 159 -18.91 0.93 -5.11
CA ILE A 159 -18.76 2.15 -4.32
C ILE A 159 -17.77 1.94 -3.17
N VAL A 160 -17.84 0.81 -2.47
CA VAL A 160 -16.89 0.46 -1.40
C VAL A 160 -15.46 0.39 -1.95
N GLY A 161 -15.24 -0.27 -3.09
CA GLY A 161 -13.93 -0.33 -3.74
C GLY A 161 -13.36 1.05 -4.08
N ILE A 162 -14.18 1.93 -4.65
CA ILE A 162 -13.78 3.33 -4.94
C ILE A 162 -13.43 4.07 -3.65
N LEU A 163 -14.25 3.95 -2.60
CA LEU A 163 -13.98 4.60 -1.32
C LEU A 163 -12.67 4.11 -0.70
N PHE A 164 -12.38 2.81 -0.78
CA PHE A 164 -11.12 2.25 -0.30
C PHE A 164 -9.92 2.83 -1.05
N ILE A 165 -9.97 2.88 -2.39
CA ILE A 165 -8.90 3.50 -3.18
C ILE A 165 -8.71 4.98 -2.78
N LEU A 166 -9.78 5.74 -2.57
CA LEU A 166 -9.70 7.14 -2.16
C LEU A 166 -9.10 7.31 -0.75
N ILE A 167 -9.53 6.50 0.22
CA ILE A 167 -9.01 6.51 1.59
C ILE A 167 -7.52 6.16 1.59
N GLY A 168 -7.14 5.09 0.89
CA GLY A 168 -5.76 4.66 0.79
C GLY A 168 -4.88 5.67 0.05
N SER A 169 -5.38 6.28 -1.02
CA SER A 169 -4.70 7.36 -1.75
C SER A 169 -4.41 8.56 -0.85
N PHE A 170 -5.41 8.98 -0.07
CA PHE A 170 -5.25 10.05 0.90
C PHE A 170 -4.24 9.69 2.00
N GLY A 171 -4.32 8.47 2.54
CA GLY A 171 -3.36 7.95 3.51
C GLY A 171 -1.92 7.90 2.98
N ALA A 172 -1.74 7.56 1.69
CA ALA A 172 -0.43 7.54 1.04
C ALA A 172 0.17 8.96 0.97
N LEU A 173 -0.63 9.95 0.54
CA LEU A 173 -0.20 11.36 0.50
C LEU A 173 0.22 11.88 1.87
N LEU A 174 -0.45 11.42 2.94
CA LEU A 174 -0.11 11.78 4.31
C LEU A 174 1.27 11.29 4.78
N VAL A 175 1.82 10.24 4.15
CA VAL A 175 3.11 9.62 4.54
C VAL A 175 4.23 9.83 3.51
N PHE A 176 3.91 10.30 2.30
CA PHE A 176 4.89 10.65 1.26
C PHE A 176 6.04 11.56 1.71
N PRO A 177 5.84 12.55 2.61
CA PRO A 177 6.95 13.34 3.13
C PRO A 177 8.04 12.53 3.85
N LEU A 178 7.70 11.35 4.41
CA LEU A 178 8.67 10.45 5.04
C LEU A 178 9.60 9.77 4.03
N ALA A 179 9.17 9.65 2.78
CA ALA A 179 10.01 9.24 1.65
C ALA A 179 10.71 10.44 0.97
N ASN A 180 10.57 11.65 1.54
CA ASN A 180 11.06 12.90 0.98
C ASN A 180 10.42 13.21 -0.40
N VAL A 181 9.16 12.82 -0.57
CA VAL A 181 8.29 13.32 -1.64
C VAL A 181 7.49 14.48 -1.06
N VAL A 182 7.91 15.71 -1.34
CA VAL A 182 7.35 16.92 -0.71
C VAL A 182 6.40 17.64 -1.69
N PRO A 183 5.23 18.16 -1.26
CA PRO A 183 4.28 18.84 -2.15
C PRO A 183 4.85 20.07 -2.88
N THR A 184 5.87 20.70 -2.31
CA THR A 184 6.53 21.90 -2.87
C THR A 184 7.61 21.58 -3.91
N ASP A 185 8.02 20.32 -4.04
CA ASP A 185 8.98 19.90 -5.06
C ASP A 185 8.40 20.04 -6.47
N PRO A 186 9.22 20.22 -7.52
CA PRO A 186 8.75 20.18 -8.90
C PRO A 186 7.99 18.88 -9.22
N PHE A 187 6.93 18.97 -10.03
CA PHE A 187 6.08 17.83 -10.40
C PHE A 187 6.89 16.61 -10.87
N PHE A 188 7.84 16.80 -11.79
CA PHE A 188 8.66 15.71 -12.33
C PHE A 188 9.59 15.07 -11.28
N LYS A 189 10.04 15.83 -10.28
CA LYS A 189 10.82 15.27 -9.17
C LYS A 189 9.92 14.35 -8.33
N ARG A 190 8.73 14.81 -7.94
CA ARG A 190 7.76 13.97 -7.21
C ARG A 190 7.39 12.72 -8.00
N LEU A 191 7.12 12.89 -9.30
CA LEU A 191 6.79 11.80 -10.20
C LEU A 191 7.90 10.77 -10.26
N ALA A 192 9.16 11.19 -10.43
CA ALA A 192 10.30 10.29 -10.50
C ALA A 192 10.49 9.51 -9.19
N LEU A 193 10.37 10.17 -8.04
CA LEU A 193 10.50 9.53 -6.72
C LEU A 193 9.38 8.51 -6.49
N SER A 194 8.13 8.89 -6.71
CA SER A 194 6.97 8.00 -6.53
C SER A 194 6.99 6.85 -7.53
N THR A 195 7.36 7.09 -8.79
CA THR A 195 7.48 6.05 -9.82
C THR A 195 8.57 5.06 -9.47
N GLY A 196 9.76 5.54 -9.09
CA GLY A 196 10.88 4.66 -8.73
C GLY A 196 10.55 3.72 -7.55
N GLY A 197 9.79 4.21 -6.57
CA GLY A 197 9.33 3.39 -5.45
C GLY A 197 8.16 2.46 -5.82
N PHE A 198 7.02 3.03 -6.22
CA PHE A 198 5.78 2.29 -6.44
C PHE A 198 5.81 1.43 -7.70
N VAL A 199 6.03 2.06 -8.84
CA VAL A 199 6.01 1.37 -10.15
C VAL A 199 7.18 0.39 -10.23
N GLY A 200 8.33 0.71 -9.62
CA GLY A 200 9.48 -0.19 -9.57
C GLY A 200 9.15 -1.57 -8.97
N PHE A 201 8.42 -1.61 -7.85
CA PHE A 201 8.04 -2.87 -7.20
C PHE A 201 7.06 -3.68 -8.06
N TYR A 202 6.00 -3.04 -8.57
CA TYR A 202 5.01 -3.70 -9.43
C TYR A 202 5.60 -4.14 -10.78
N PHE A 203 6.60 -3.41 -11.29
CA PHE A 203 7.33 -3.80 -12.49
C PHE A 203 8.16 -5.06 -12.25
N LEU A 204 8.84 -5.16 -11.10
CA LEU A 204 9.56 -6.39 -10.72
C LEU A 204 8.60 -7.58 -10.59
N SER A 205 7.45 -7.37 -9.95
CA SER A 205 6.38 -8.38 -9.84
C SER A 205 5.87 -8.84 -11.22
N PHE A 206 5.64 -7.88 -12.13
CA PHE A 206 5.26 -8.18 -13.51
C PHE A 206 6.34 -8.97 -14.26
N LEU A 207 7.61 -8.57 -14.17
CA LEU A 207 8.72 -9.29 -14.79
C LEU A 207 8.85 -10.73 -14.27
N PHE A 208 8.68 -10.92 -12.96
CA PHE A 208 8.68 -12.26 -12.38
C PHE A 208 7.59 -13.13 -13.00
N VAL A 209 6.35 -12.63 -13.05
CA VAL A 209 5.21 -13.39 -13.60
C VAL A 209 5.36 -13.60 -15.11
N LEU A 210 5.93 -12.65 -15.84
CA LEU A 210 6.25 -12.80 -17.26
C LEU A 210 7.19 -13.97 -17.54
N ILE A 211 8.18 -14.18 -16.66
CA ILE A 211 9.18 -15.24 -16.79
C ILE A 211 8.65 -16.57 -16.28
N PHE A 212 8.03 -16.59 -15.09
CA PHE A 212 7.73 -17.81 -14.35
C PHE A 212 6.26 -18.25 -14.37
N ASN A 213 5.31 -17.36 -14.66
CA ASN A 213 3.88 -17.70 -14.64
C ASN A 213 3.05 -16.91 -15.68
N LYS A 214 3.14 -17.33 -16.95
CA LYS A 214 2.52 -16.62 -18.08
C LYS A 214 1.00 -16.42 -17.97
N TRP A 215 0.31 -17.26 -17.20
CA TRP A 215 -1.14 -17.19 -17.02
C TRP A 215 -1.60 -15.94 -16.28
N LEU A 216 -0.76 -15.37 -15.42
CA LEU A 216 -1.10 -14.21 -14.60
C LEU A 216 -0.52 -12.90 -15.14
N VAL A 217 0.07 -12.92 -16.34
CA VAL A 217 0.70 -11.74 -16.95
C VAL A 217 -0.31 -10.63 -17.17
N LEU A 218 -1.53 -10.97 -17.61
CA LEU A 218 -2.59 -9.97 -17.80
C LEU A 218 -2.93 -9.26 -16.48
N TRP A 219 -3.16 -10.03 -15.40
CA TRP A 219 -3.49 -9.50 -14.08
C TRP A 219 -2.39 -8.61 -13.50
N ARG A 220 -1.13 -9.05 -13.62
CA ARG A 220 0.02 -8.24 -13.20
C ARG A 220 0.22 -7.02 -14.07
N GLY A 221 -0.10 -7.11 -15.35
CA GLY A 221 -0.10 -5.98 -16.28
C GLY A 221 -1.14 -4.94 -15.89
N ILE A 222 -2.35 -5.37 -15.52
CA ILE A 222 -3.41 -4.50 -14.99
C ILE A 222 -2.95 -3.85 -13.68
N ALA A 223 -2.41 -4.63 -12.73
CA ALA A 223 -1.91 -4.08 -11.47
C ALA A 223 -0.80 -3.03 -11.68
N LEU A 224 0.15 -3.30 -12.58
CA LEU A 224 1.20 -2.36 -12.97
C LEU A 224 0.61 -1.10 -13.62
N GLY A 225 -0.32 -1.25 -14.57
CA GLY A 225 -1.00 -0.12 -15.22
C GLY A 225 -1.79 0.74 -14.23
N SER A 226 -2.53 0.11 -13.33
CA SER A 226 -3.25 0.77 -12.23
C SER A 226 -2.30 1.50 -11.29
N CYS A 227 -1.16 0.90 -10.95
CA CYS A 227 -0.12 1.53 -10.14
C CYS A 227 0.45 2.80 -10.83
N VAL A 228 0.74 2.73 -12.14
CA VAL A 228 1.20 3.89 -12.92
C VAL A 228 0.14 5.00 -12.93
N GLY A 229 -1.12 4.65 -13.22
CA GLY A 229 -2.23 5.60 -13.20
C GLY A 229 -2.42 6.26 -11.83
N LEU A 230 -2.38 5.45 -10.76
CA LEU A 230 -2.47 5.93 -9.39
C LEU A 230 -1.33 6.88 -9.04
N VAL A 231 -0.08 6.52 -9.34
CA VAL A 231 1.09 7.38 -9.08
C VAL A 231 0.99 8.71 -9.81
N LEU A 232 0.50 8.71 -11.06
CA LEU A 232 0.27 9.94 -11.83
C LEU A 232 -0.79 10.82 -11.15
N ILE A 233 -1.92 10.24 -10.77
CA ILE A 233 -3.01 10.94 -10.07
C ILE A 233 -2.51 11.50 -8.74
N LEU A 234 -1.91 10.65 -7.90
CA LEU A 234 -1.34 11.03 -6.61
C LEU A 234 -0.36 12.18 -6.78
N THR A 235 0.55 12.11 -7.75
CA THR A 235 1.54 13.18 -7.99
C THR A 235 0.90 14.49 -8.45
N ALA A 236 -0.16 14.42 -9.26
CA ALA A 236 -0.89 15.58 -9.78
C ALA A 236 -1.71 16.27 -8.68
N ILE A 237 -2.32 15.50 -7.78
CA ILE A 237 -3.11 16.01 -6.65
C ILE A 237 -2.25 16.33 -5.42
N HIS A 238 -1.00 15.86 -5.37
CA HIS A 238 -0.04 16.15 -4.31
C HIS A 238 0.39 17.63 -4.37
N LYS A 239 -0.49 18.46 -3.86
CA LYS A 239 -0.33 19.90 -3.64
C LYS A 239 -0.26 20.14 -2.13
N PRO A 240 0.23 21.31 -1.68
CA PRO A 240 0.07 21.72 -0.28
C PRO A 240 -1.39 21.49 0.10
N LEU A 241 -1.62 20.65 1.09
CA LEU A 241 -2.96 20.29 1.48
C LEU A 241 -3.60 21.52 2.15
N PHE A 242 -4.92 21.51 2.34
CA PHE A 242 -5.54 22.59 3.11
C PHE A 242 -4.80 22.77 4.45
N LYS A 243 -4.63 24.02 4.91
CA LYS A 243 -3.93 24.38 6.16
C LYS A 243 -4.09 23.38 7.33
N PRO A 244 -5.29 22.84 7.66
CA PRO A 244 -5.44 21.85 8.73
C PRO A 244 -4.73 20.52 8.44
N LEU A 245 -4.71 20.07 7.19
CA LEU A 245 -3.97 18.89 6.75
C LEU A 245 -2.47 19.14 6.68
N ASP A 246 -2.04 20.34 6.28
CA ASP A 246 -0.63 20.75 6.37
C ASP A 246 -0.14 20.74 7.82
N LYS A 247 -0.98 21.10 8.81
CA LYS A 247 -0.63 20.94 10.23
C LYS A 247 -0.43 19.49 10.65
N ILE A 248 -1.18 18.55 10.06
CA ILE A 248 -1.03 17.11 10.31
C ILE A 248 0.19 16.56 9.52
N ALA A 249 0.45 17.13 8.34
CA ALA A 249 1.50 16.72 7.41
C ALA A 249 2.86 17.40 7.65
N HIS A 250 2.94 18.45 8.47
CA HIS A 250 4.17 19.14 8.84
C HIS A 250 5.06 18.22 9.68
N ILE A 251 5.79 17.40 8.96
CA ILE A 251 6.92 16.62 9.44
C ILE A 251 8.15 17.39 8.98
N GLU A 252 9.07 17.66 9.89
CA GLU A 252 10.43 17.97 9.47
C GLU A 252 10.94 16.77 8.69
N SER A 253 11.11 16.92 7.38
CA SER A 253 11.72 15.91 6.51
C SER A 253 13.05 15.51 7.15
N SER A 254 13.06 14.39 7.86
CA SER A 254 14.27 13.89 8.49
C SER A 254 15.11 13.24 7.40
N GLU A 255 16.42 13.41 7.51
CA GLU A 255 17.33 12.91 6.51
C GLU A 255 17.25 11.38 6.41
N ILE A 256 16.96 10.87 5.21
CA ILE A 256 17.01 9.44 4.93
C ILE A 256 18.49 9.03 4.87
N SER A 257 18.96 8.33 5.91
CA SER A 257 20.32 7.79 5.95
C SER A 257 20.42 6.47 5.19
N TRP A 258 21.63 6.10 4.75
CA TRP A 258 21.87 4.79 4.10
C TRP A 258 21.55 3.61 5.04
N THR A 259 21.66 3.80 6.36
CA THR A 259 21.24 2.79 7.34
C THR A 259 19.74 2.51 7.24
N ILE A 260 18.91 3.55 7.10
CA ILE A 260 17.45 3.39 6.95
C ILE A 260 17.13 2.64 5.65
N VAL A 261 17.80 3.01 4.56
CA VAL A 261 17.67 2.34 3.26
C VAL A 261 18.06 0.86 3.37
N GLY A 262 19.23 0.56 3.95
CA GLY A 262 19.72 -0.80 4.10
C GLY A 262 18.82 -1.66 4.98
N VAL A 263 18.31 -1.13 6.08
CA VAL A 263 17.35 -1.83 6.95
C VAL A 263 16.04 -2.09 6.21
N SER A 264 15.49 -1.10 5.50
CA SER A 264 14.25 -1.25 4.74
C SER A 264 14.37 -2.31 3.64
N LEU A 265 15.45 -2.26 2.85
CA LEU A 265 15.69 -3.26 1.80
C LEU A 265 16.01 -4.65 2.37
N GLY A 266 16.78 -4.73 3.47
CA GLY A 266 17.12 -5.99 4.12
C GLY A 266 15.90 -6.70 4.70
N ILE A 267 15.01 -5.95 5.37
CA ILE A 267 13.74 -6.49 5.87
C ILE A 267 12.84 -6.90 4.70
N ALA A 268 12.72 -6.07 3.66
CA ALA A 268 11.94 -6.40 2.47
C ALA A 268 12.40 -7.72 1.83
N ALA A 269 13.71 -7.85 1.57
CA ALA A 269 14.30 -9.07 1.01
C ALA A 269 14.06 -10.29 1.90
N THR A 270 14.17 -10.11 3.23
CA THR A 270 13.90 -11.18 4.20
C THR A 270 12.43 -11.62 4.14
N PHE A 271 11.48 -10.68 4.18
CA PHE A 271 10.04 -10.98 4.09
C PHE A 271 9.71 -11.70 2.78
N MET A 272 10.17 -11.16 1.65
CA MET A 272 9.93 -11.75 0.34
C MET A 272 10.53 -13.16 0.24
N THR A 273 11.75 -13.36 0.76
CA THR A 273 12.40 -14.67 0.78
C THR A 273 11.63 -15.65 1.65
N VAL A 274 11.22 -15.24 2.85
CA VAL A 274 10.42 -16.09 3.75
C VAL A 274 9.13 -16.50 3.06
N GLN A 275 8.37 -15.58 2.47
CA GLN A 275 7.16 -15.90 1.71
C GLN A 275 7.45 -16.88 0.56
N MET A 276 8.47 -16.61 -0.25
CA MET A 276 8.89 -17.51 -1.33
C MET A 276 9.35 -18.89 -0.83
N LEU A 277 9.82 -19.04 0.40
CA LEU A 277 10.17 -20.34 0.98
C LEU A 277 8.95 -21.06 1.54
N THR A 278 7.95 -20.34 2.05
CA THR A 278 6.65 -20.92 2.43
C THR A 278 5.94 -21.57 1.22
N PHE A 279 6.29 -21.17 -0.01
CA PHE A 279 5.92 -21.87 -1.25
C PHE A 279 6.17 -23.39 -1.17
N TYR A 280 7.26 -23.81 -0.53
CA TYR A 280 7.75 -25.19 -0.55
C TYR A 280 7.50 -25.98 0.73
N LEU A 281 6.94 -25.34 1.76
CA LEU A 281 6.69 -25.96 3.05
C LEU A 281 5.19 -26.20 3.22
N ILE A 282 4.85 -27.44 3.58
CA ILE A 282 3.51 -28.06 3.66
C ILE A 282 3.02 -28.61 2.31
#